data_AF-A0A0J9UNT7-F1
#
_entry.id   AF-A0A0J9UNT7-F1
#
_cell.length_a   1.000
_cell.length_b   1.000
_cell.length_c   1.000
_cell.angle_alpha   90.00
_cell.angle_beta   90.00
_cell.angle_gamma   90.00
#
_symmetry.space_group_name_H-M   'P 1'
#
loop_
_entity.id
_entity.type
_entity.pdbx_description
1 polymer ?
#
loop_
_entity_poly.entity_id
_entity_poly.type
_entity_poly.pdbx_seq_one_letter_code
_entity_poly.pdbx_strand_id
1 'polypeptide(L)' 'MSAFTGNIDRCVRLRRPHPVSGEMQCIVRGIYHNTFFAKWRYEKPELAALQKFVHARLIMNDDLTWLNNNRPFGTN' A
#
# COMPACT_ATOMS: atom_id res chain seq x y z
N MET A 1 -14.70 -4.82 -4.80
CA MET A 1 -13.67 -3.96 -5.44
C MET A 1 -12.32 -4.68 -5.42
N SER A 2 -11.47 -4.56 -6.44
CA SER A 2 -10.20 -5.33 -6.52
C SER A 2 -9.25 -5.07 -5.35
N ALA A 3 -9.14 -3.82 -4.92
CA ALA A 3 -8.31 -3.44 -3.77
C ALA A 3 -8.78 -4.09 -2.47
N PHE A 4 -10.10 -4.28 -2.29
CA PHE A 4 -10.68 -4.88 -1.09
C PHE A 4 -10.19 -6.31 -0.85
N THR A 5 -10.00 -7.09 -1.92
CA THR A 5 -9.48 -8.47 -1.86
C THR A 5 -7.96 -8.55 -2.06
N GLY A 6 -7.29 -7.40 -2.26
CA GLY A 6 -5.86 -7.36 -2.54
C GLY A 6 -5.48 -7.90 -3.93
N ASN A 7 -6.39 -7.90 -4.90
CA ASN A 7 -6.10 -8.40 -6.26
C ASN A 7 -5.33 -7.36 -7.08
N ILE A 8 -4.00 -7.52 -7.12
CA ILE A 8 -3.06 -6.61 -7.80
C ILE A 8 -3.30 -6.54 -9.31
N ASP A 9 -3.41 -7.69 -9.99
CA ASP A 9 -3.63 -7.76 -11.45
C ASP A 9 -4.85 -6.92 -11.85
N ARG A 10 -5.97 -7.15 -11.14
CA ARG A 10 -7.20 -6.42 -11.39
C ARG A 10 -7.09 -4.93 -11.05
N CYS A 11 -6.32 -4.55 -10.01
CA CYS A 11 -6.03 -3.15 -9.69
C CYS A 11 -5.21 -2.45 -10.79
N VAL A 12 -4.24 -3.14 -11.39
CA VAL A 12 -3.43 -2.59 -12.50
C VAL A 12 -4.29 -2.41 -13.75
N ARG A 13 -5.07 -3.43 -14.12
CA ARG A 13 -5.96 -3.39 -15.29
C ARG A 13 -7.07 -2.35 -15.20
N LEU A 14 -7.57 -2.09 -13.99
CA LEU A 14 -8.64 -1.12 -13.73
C LEU A 14 -8.12 0.24 -13.27
N ARG A 15 -6.82 0.56 -13.45
CA ARG A 15 -6.25 1.84 -13.02
C ARG A 15 -6.99 2.99 -13.72
N ARG A 16 -7.41 3.98 -12.93
CA ARG A 16 -8.17 5.16 -13.37
C ARG A 16 -7.42 6.43 -12.97
N PRO A 17 -7.64 7.56 -13.67
CA PRO A 17 -7.06 8.85 -13.29
C PRO A 17 -7.67 9.42 -12.00
N HIS A 18 -8.89 9.03 -11.65
CA HIS A 18 -9.60 9.51 -10.45
C HIS A 18 -10.08 8.33 -9.59
N PRO A 19 -10.01 8.46 -8.26
CA PRO A 19 -10.49 7.42 -7.36
C PRO A 19 -12.01 7.34 -7.35
N VAL A 20 -12.53 6.12 -7.18
CA VAL A 20 -13.97 5.87 -6.99
C VAL A 20 -14.34 6.06 -5.52
N SER A 21 -15.58 6.51 -5.24
CA SER A 21 -16.07 6.60 -3.85
C SER A 21 -15.89 5.27 -3.12
N GLY A 22 -15.35 5.30 -1.89
CA GLY A 22 -15.08 4.10 -1.10
C GLY A 22 -13.75 3.38 -1.42
N GLU A 23 -13.01 3.82 -2.44
CA GLU A 23 -11.77 3.19 -2.88
C GLU A 23 -10.71 3.16 -1.79
N MET A 24 -10.57 4.27 -1.07
CA MET A 24 -9.56 4.42 -0.02
C MET A 24 -9.77 3.38 1.09
N GLN A 25 -11.01 3.19 1.54
CA GLN A 25 -11.38 2.20 2.55
C GLN A 25 -11.08 0.77 2.06
N CYS A 26 -11.35 0.49 0.77
CA CYS A 26 -11.01 -0.79 0.16
C CYS A 26 -9.50 -1.04 0.11
N ILE A 27 -8.71 -0.01 -0.22
CA ILE A 27 -7.24 -0.11 -0.25
C ILE A 27 -6.69 -0.39 1.15
N VAL A 28 -7.15 0.36 2.17
CA VAL A 28 -6.72 0.17 3.56
C VAL A 28 -7.03 -1.25 4.03
N ARG A 29 -8.23 -1.76 3.75
CA ARG A 29 -8.58 -3.17 4.04
C ARG A 29 -7.66 -4.14 3.31
N GLY A 30 -7.46 -3.95 2.00
CA GLY A 30 -6.56 -4.79 1.20
C GLY A 30 -5.15 -4.87 1.78
N ILE A 31 -4.60 -3.74 2.22
CA ILE A 31 -3.29 -3.66 2.89
C ILE A 31 -3.28 -4.52 4.17
N TYR A 32 -4.29 -4.38 5.04
CA TYR A 32 -4.32 -5.11 6.29
C TYR A 32 -4.48 -6.63 6.14
N HIS A 33 -5.12 -7.09 5.06
CA HIS A 33 -5.45 -8.50 4.88
C HIS A 33 -4.57 -9.26 3.87
N ASN A 34 -3.72 -8.57 3.08
CA ASN A 34 -2.88 -9.20 2.08
C ASN A 34 -1.47 -8.60 2.08
N THR A 35 -0.48 -9.36 2.57
CA THR A 35 0.92 -8.89 2.67
C THR A 35 1.54 -8.56 1.31
N PHE A 36 1.27 -9.35 0.26
CA PHE A 36 1.77 -9.06 -1.09
C PHE A 36 1.18 -7.76 -1.65
N PHE A 37 -0.11 -7.53 -1.41
CA PHE A 37 -0.76 -6.28 -1.78
C PHE A 37 -0.16 -5.08 -1.03
N ALA A 38 0.16 -5.23 0.26
CA ALA A 38 0.85 -4.20 1.04
C ALA A 38 2.25 -3.88 0.48
N LYS A 39 3.04 -4.90 0.11
CA LYS A 39 4.35 -4.72 -0.54
C LYS A 39 4.23 -4.02 -1.89
N TRP A 40 3.27 -4.43 -2.72
CA TRP A 40 2.99 -3.74 -3.99
C TRP A 40 2.57 -2.28 -3.79
N ARG A 41 1.83 -1.96 -2.72
CA ARG A 41 1.50 -0.58 -2.35
C ARG A 41 2.70 0.20 -1.83
N TYR A 42 3.65 -0.44 -1.15
CA TYR A 42 4.90 0.19 -0.69
C TYR A 42 5.71 0.76 -1.86
N GLU A 43 5.80 0.02 -2.97
CA GLU A 43 6.50 0.42 -4.20
C GLU A 43 5.85 1.63 -4.91
N LYS A 44 4.62 1.98 -4.54
CA LYS A 44 3.84 3.07 -5.14
C LYS A 44 3.51 4.15 -4.11
N PRO A 45 4.47 5.02 -3.74
CA PRO A 45 4.29 6.03 -2.71
C PRO A 45 3.42 7.23 -3.14
N GLU A 46 2.67 7.10 -4.24
CA GLU A 46 1.77 8.11 -4.83
C GLU A 46 0.80 8.71 -3.79
N LEU A 47 0.44 7.94 -2.78
CA LEU A 47 -0.37 8.40 -1.64
C LEU A 47 0.41 8.23 -0.34
N ALA A 48 1.11 9.28 0.08
CA ALA A 48 1.83 9.32 1.36
C ALA A 48 0.94 8.94 2.55
N ALA A 49 -0.33 9.34 2.52
CA ALA A 49 -1.32 9.01 3.56
C ALA A 49 -1.54 7.50 3.76
N LEU A 50 -1.23 6.67 2.75
CA LEU A 50 -1.38 5.21 2.83
C LEU A 50 -0.15 4.49 3.41
N GLN A 51 1.02 5.15 3.45
CA GLN A 51 2.26 4.51 3.89
C GLN A 51 2.19 4.01 5.33
N LYS A 52 1.52 4.75 6.22
CA LYS A 52 1.35 4.31 7.62
C LYS A 52 0.65 2.95 7.75
N PHE A 53 -0.32 2.66 6.88
CA PHE A 53 -1.03 1.38 6.89
C PHE A 53 -0.14 0.25 6.35
N VAL A 54 0.66 0.55 5.33
CA VAL A 54 1.64 -0.40 4.78
C VAL A 54 2.68 -0.76 5.82
N HIS A 55 3.30 0.23 6.48
CA HIS A 55 4.27 -0.03 7.55
C HIS A 55 3.62 -0.81 8.70
N ALA A 56 2.39 -0.48 9.10
CA ALA A 56 1.67 -1.25 10.11
C ALA A 56 1.52 -2.72 9.71
N ARG A 57 1.13 -3.04 8.46
CA ARG A 57 1.05 -4.43 7.99
C ARG A 57 2.40 -5.13 7.98
N LEU A 58 3.47 -4.44 7.57
CA LEU A 58 4.82 -5.01 7.56
C LEU A 58 5.30 -5.32 8.98
N ILE A 59 5.08 -4.41 9.94
CA ILE A 59 5.35 -4.63 11.36
C ILE A 59 4.56 -5.83 11.90
N MET A 60 3.27 -5.94 11.59
CA MET A 60 2.43 -7.09 11.96
C MET A 60 2.90 -8.43 11.35
N ASN A 61 3.81 -8.38 10.39
CA ASN A 61 4.40 -9.54 9.71
C ASN A 61 5.90 -9.69 10.02
N ASP A 62 6.40 -9.01 11.05
CA ASP A 62 7.82 -8.96 11.45
C ASP A 62 8.78 -8.54 10.30
N ASP A 63 8.27 -7.85 9.28
CA ASP A 63 9.06 -7.36 8.14
C ASP A 63 9.49 -5.91 8.41
N LEU A 64 10.72 -5.75 8.93
CA LEU A 64 11.34 -4.46 9.20
C LEU A 64 12.44 -4.10 8.20
N THR A 65 12.52 -4.81 7.08
CA THR A 65 13.56 -4.60 6.06
C THR A 65 13.56 -3.17 5.50
N TRP A 66 12.39 -2.51 5.49
CA TRP A 66 12.23 -1.12 5.09
C TRP A 66 12.98 -0.12 6.00
N LEU A 67 13.28 -0.48 7.25
CA LEU A 67 13.98 0.37 8.21
C LEU A 67 15.49 0.41 7.96
N ASN A 68 16.04 -0.69 7.41
CA ASN A 68 17.48 -0.86 7.16
C ASN A 68 17.92 -0.27 5.81
N ASN A 69 16.95 0.07 4.97
CA ASN A 69 17.19 0.86 3.77
C ASN A 69 17.34 2.32 4.20
N ASN A 70 18.58 2.78 4.37
CA ASN A 70 18.96 4.18 4.56
C ASN A 70 18.36 5.05 3.44
N ARG A 71 17.09 5.42 3.54
CA ARG A 71 16.54 6.51 2.75
C ARG A 71 17.16 7.78 3.33
N PRO A 72 17.94 8.56 2.56
CA PRO A 72 18.39 9.84 3.05
C PRO A 72 17.13 10.61 3.45
N PHE A 73 17.08 11.07 4.69
CA PHE A 73 16.07 12.03 5.11
C PHE A 73 16.15 13.17 4.09
N GLY A 74 15.16 13.29 3.22
CA GLY A 74 15.11 14.38 2.25
C GLY A 74 15.11 15.68 3.05
N THR A 75 16.25 16.37 3.03
CA THR A 75 16.34 17.76 3.43
C THR A 75 15.55 18.55 2.40
N ASN A 76 14.42 19.13 2.83
CA ASN A 76 13.74 20.21 2.12
C ASN A 76 14.68 21.41 1.91
#